data_AF-D5EJU8-F1
#
_entry.id   AF-D5EJU8-F1
#
_cell.length_a   1.000
_cell.length_b   1.000
_cell.length_c   1.000
_cell.angle_alpha   90.00
_cell.angle_beta   90.00
_cell.angle_gamma   90.00
#
_symmetry.space_group_name_H-M   'P 1'
#
loop_
_entity.id
_entity.type
_entity.pdbx_description
1 polymer ?
#
loop_
_entity_poly.entity_id
_entity_poly.type
_entity_poly.pdbx_seq_one_letter_code
_entity_poly.pdbx_strand_id
1 'polypeptide(L)' 'MAKAIKREQEVVVISGAHKGKRGKVLEVKAGQSVLVEGVNLITKYERKTQENPEGGSVEKEAPIHYSNVMLAEKYDAKNQ' A
#
# COMPACT_ATOMS: atom_id res chain seq x y z
N MET A 1 10.50 16.70 6.53
CA MET A 1 9.93 15.88 7.63
C MET A 1 10.40 14.45 7.46
N ALA A 2 10.96 13.83 8.50
CA ALA A 2 11.57 12.51 8.40
C ALA A 2 10.54 11.48 7.90
N LYS A 3 10.81 10.90 6.72
CA LYS A 3 10.03 9.82 6.11
C LYS A 3 10.29 8.57 6.94
N ALA A 4 9.59 8.45 8.06
CA ALA A 4 9.84 7.45 9.10
C ALA A 4 9.53 6.01 8.65
N ILE A 5 8.82 5.87 7.52
CA ILE A 5 8.47 4.59 6.92
C ILE A 5 9.50 4.25 5.85
N LYS A 6 10.19 3.13 6.03
CA LYS A 6 11.14 2.56 5.08
C LYS A 6 10.54 1.35 4.36
N ARG A 7 11.14 0.98 3.23
CA ARG A 7 10.86 -0.31 2.59
C ARG A 7 11.03 -1.44 3.61
N GLU A 8 10.22 -2.47 3.46
CA GLU A 8 10.23 -3.70 4.28
C GLU A 8 9.69 -3.59 5.71
N GLN A 9 9.19 -2.43 6.13
CA GLN A 9 8.51 -2.29 7.43
C GLN A 9 7.05 -2.73 7.34
N GLU A 10 6.52 -3.23 8.46
CA GLU A 10 5.09 -3.49 8.60
C GLU A 10 4.36 -2.23 9.02
N VAL A 11 3.29 -1.91 8.29
CA VAL A 11 2.44 -0.77 8.56
C VAL A 11 0.98 -1.21 8.67
N VAL A 12 0.24 -0.47 9.46
CA VAL A 12 -1.22 -0.59 9.58
C VAL A 12 -1.88 0.65 8.99
N VAL A 13 -2.99 0.44 8.28
CA VAL A 13 -3.82 1.54 7.81
C VAL A 13 -4.65 2.07 8.97
N ILE A 14 -4.53 3.35 9.28
CA ILE A 14 -5.26 3.99 10.39
C ILE A 14 -6.58 4.61 9.97
N SER A 15 -6.75 4.91 8.68
CA SER A 15 -7.89 5.65 8.13
C SER A 15 -8.22 5.22 6.69
N GLY A 16 -9.47 5.45 6.28
CA GLY A 16 -9.98 5.11 4.94
C GLY A 16 -10.65 3.74 4.86
N ALA A 17 -10.95 3.29 3.64
CA ALA A 17 -11.70 2.06 3.36
C ALA A 17 -11.00 0.77 3.83
N HIS A 18 -9.69 0.84 4.06
CA HIS A 18 -8.87 -0.30 4.47
C HIS A 18 -8.35 -0.19 5.91
N LYS A 19 -8.99 0.64 6.75
CA LYS A 19 -8.62 0.82 8.16
C LYS A 19 -8.52 -0.53 8.89
N GLY A 20 -7.44 -0.70 9.64
CA GLY A 20 -7.15 -1.90 10.43
C GLY A 20 -6.41 -3.00 9.67
N LYS A 21 -6.30 -2.91 8.34
CA LYS A 21 -5.45 -3.83 7.57
C LYS A 21 -3.98 -3.53 7.84
N ARG A 22 -3.21 -4.61 8.03
CA ARG A 22 -1.75 -4.59 8.15
C ARG A 22 -1.14 -5.10 6.85
N GLY A 23 0.05 -4.63 6.52
CA GLY A 23 0.81 -5.11 5.37
C GLY A 23 2.23 -4.60 5.36
N LYS A 24 3.09 -5.25 4.57
CA LYS A 24 4.49 -4.88 4.41
C LYS A 24 4.63 -3.78 3.36
N VAL A 25 5.52 -2.82 3.59
CA VAL A 25 5.82 -1.77 2.61
C VAL A 25 6.71 -2.36 1.51
N LEU A 26 6.16 -2.50 0.31
CA LEU A 26 6.88 -2.98 -0.87
C LEU A 26 7.77 -1.87 -1.45
N GLU A 27 7.18 -0.69 -1.64
CA GLU A 27 7.87 0.44 -2.24
C GLU A 27 7.46 1.76 -1.59
N VAL A 28 8.46 2.61 -1.38
CA VAL A 28 8.30 3.98 -0.89
C VAL A 28 8.43 4.89 -2.11
N LYS A 29 7.31 5.31 -2.70
CA LYS A 29 7.35 6.22 -3.86
C LYS A 29 7.93 7.57 -3.46
N ALA A 30 8.62 8.24 -4.39
CA ALA A 30 9.30 9.52 -4.14
C ALA A 30 8.37 10.60 -3.53
N GLY A 31 7.07 10.56 -3.87
CA GLY A 31 6.05 11.43 -3.29
C GLY A 31 5.63 11.09 -1.86
N GLN A 32 4.38 11.43 -1.52
CA GLN A 32 3.75 11.21 -0.21
C GLN A 32 2.92 9.91 -0.13
N SER A 33 3.27 8.90 -0.94
CA SER A 33 2.59 7.60 -0.89
C SER A 33 3.55 6.41 -0.76
N VAL A 34 3.01 5.31 -0.25
CA VAL A 34 3.65 3.99 -0.10
C VAL A 34 2.82 2.93 -0.80
N LEU A 35 3.47 1.91 -1.36
CA LEU A 35 2.82 0.68 -1.78
C LEU A 35 2.88 -0.30 -0.60
N VAL A 36 1.72 -0.81 -0.19
CA VAL A 36 1.59 -1.76 0.93
C VAL A 36 1.01 -3.05 0.40
N GLU A 37 1.64 -4.16 0.75
CA GLU A 37 1.26 -5.50 0.30
C GLU A 37 -0.16 -5.85 0.75
N GLY A 38 -0.99 -6.32 -0.19
CA GLY A 38 -2.34 -6.82 0.10
C GLY A 38 -3.35 -5.75 0.56
N VAL A 39 -3.00 -4.46 0.43
CA VAL A 39 -3.86 -3.34 0.79
C VAL A 39 -4.11 -2.47 -0.45
N ASN A 40 -5.35 -1.96 -0.57
CA ASN A 40 -5.73 -1.07 -1.66
C ASN A 40 -5.57 -1.72 -3.05
N LEU A 41 -6.10 -2.94 -3.18
CA LEU A 41 -6.14 -3.67 -4.44
C LEU A 41 -7.11 -2.97 -5.40
N ILE A 42 -6.59 -2.58 -6.57
CA ILE A 42 -7.38 -2.01 -7.64
C ILE A 42 -7.38 -2.96 -8.83
N THR A 43 -8.56 -3.14 -9.42
CA THR A 43 -8.69 -3.84 -10.69
C THR A 43 -8.34 -2.88 -11.81
N LYS A 44 -7.20 -3.08 -12.45
CA LYS A 44 -6.80 -2.31 -13.62
C LYS A 44 -7.14 -3.09 -14.88
N TYR A 45 -7.97 -2.50 -15.74
CA TYR A 45 -8.24 -3.04 -17.06
C TYR A 45 -7.12 -2.62 -18.01
N GLU A 46 -6.32 -3.58 -18.45
CA GLU A 46 -5.22 -3.34 -19.39
C GLU A 46 -5.67 -3.77 -20.80
N ARG A 47 -5.50 -2.87 -21.78
CA ARG A 47 -5.78 -3.17 -23.18
C ARG A 47 -4.79 -4.21 -23.68
N LYS A 48 -5.23 -5.05 -24.62
CA LYS A 48 -4.36 -6.03 -25.29
C LYS A 48 -3.15 -5.32 -25.90
N THR A 49 -1.96 -5.77 -25.54
CA THR A 49 -0.68 -5.29 -26.09
C THR A 49 0.15 -6.48 -26.53
N GLN A 50 1.19 -6.24 -27.33
CA GLN A 50 2.08 -7.30 -27.83
C GLN A 50 2.75 -8.09 -26.69
N GLU A 51 3.01 -7.45 -25.56
CA GLU A 51 3.54 -8.08 -24.34
C GLU A 51 2.47 -8.79 -23.50
N ASN A 52 1.19 -8.45 -23.68
CA ASN A 52 0.08 -9.06 -22.95
C ASN A 52 -1.11 -9.33 -23.91
N PRO A 53 -1.02 -10.37 -24.75
CA PRO A 53 -1.95 -10.62 -25.86
C PRO A 53 -3.37 -11.02 -25.40
N GLU A 54 -3.50 -11.58 -24.20
CA GLU A 54 -4.81 -11.92 -23.63
C GLU A 54 -5.57 -10.66 -23.19
N GLY A 55 -4.85 -9.60 -22.80
CA GLY A 55 -5.43 -8.46 -22.10
C GLY A 55 -6.16 -8.91 -20.83
N GLY A 56 -6.87 -7.99 -20.17
CA GLY A 56 -7.79 -8.38 -19.09
C GLY A 56 -7.73 -7.50 -17.86
N SER A 57 -8.35 -7.99 -16.80
CA SER A 57 -8.35 -7.37 -15.48
C SER A 57 -7.15 -7.88 -14.69
N VAL A 58 -6.20 -6.99 -14.41
CA VAL A 58 -5.07 -7.28 -13.53
C VAL A 58 -5.34 -6.60 -12.19
N GLU A 59 -5.28 -7.37 -11.10
CA GLU A 59 -5.30 -6.79 -9.76
C GLU A 59 -3.90 -6.28 -9.41
N LYS A 60 -3.81 -5.01 -9.06
CA LYS A 60 -2.56 -4.36 -8.65
C LYS A 60 -2.79 -3.57 -7.37
N GLU A 61 -1.78 -3.50 -6.53
CA GLU A 61 -1.82 -2.68 -5.33
C GLU A 61 -1.67 -1.21 -5.70
N ALA A 62 -2.54 -0.38 -5.15
CA ALA A 62 -2.50 1.05 -5.34
C ALA A 62 -1.80 1.75 -4.17
N PRO A 63 -1.06 2.84 -4.45
CA PRO A 63 -0.35 3.58 -3.44
C PRO A 63 -1.30 4.22 -2.41
N ILE A 64 -0.89 4.22 -1.14
CA ILE A 64 -1.61 4.81 0.00
C ILE A 64 -0.79 5.97 0.56
N HIS A 65 -1.46 7.05 0.96
CA HIS A 65 -0.79 8.22 1.51
C HIS A 65 -0.17 7.96 2.89
N TYR A 66 1.02 8.54 3.20
CA TYR A 66 1.70 8.36 4.51
C TYR A 66 0.80 8.71 5.69
N SER A 67 -0.06 9.74 5.57
CA SER A 67 -0.97 10.15 6.64
C SER A 67 -2.03 9.11 7.01
N ASN A 68 -2.27 8.12 6.14
CA ASN A 68 -3.27 7.08 6.38
C ASN A 68 -2.64 5.76 6.85
N VAL A 69 -1.32 5.74 7.06
CA VAL A 69 -0.58 4.57 7.54
C VAL A 69 0.24 4.90 8.78
N MET A 70 0.44 3.89 9.62
CA MET A 70 1.25 3.98 10.83
C MET A 70 2.10 2.71 10.95
N LEU A 71 3.28 2.80 11.56
CA LEU A 71 4.08 1.61 11.87
C LEU A 71 3.29 0.68 12.80
N ALA A 72 3.30 -0.63 12.50
CA ALA A 72 2.59 -1.62 13.30
C ALA A 72 3.02 -1.56 14.79
N GLU A 73 4.32 -1.45 15.05
CA GLU A 73 4.89 -1.31 16.40
C GLU A 73 4.29 -0.13 17.18
N LYS A 74 4.09 1.02 16.53
CA LYS A 74 3.51 2.21 17.16
C LYS A 74 2.01 2.07 17.39
N TYR A 75 1.32 1.32 16.53
CA TYR A 75 -0.10 1.06 16.68
C TYR A 75 -0.35 0.09 17.84
N ASP A 76 0.43 -0.98 17.93
CA ASP A 76 0.30 -1.97 19.01
C ASP A 76 0.64 -1.34 20.37
N ALA A 77 1.69 -0.52 20.47
CA ALA A 77 2.04 0.21 21.70
C ALA A 77 0.99 1.25 22.17
N LYS A 78 0.06 1.65 21.30
CA LYS A 78 -0.99 2.64 21.62
C LYS A 78 -2.30 1.99 22.09
N ASN A 79 -2.46 0.69 21.81
CA ASN A 79 -3.65 -0.09 22.14
C ASN A 79 -3.42 -1.03 23.33
N GLN A 80 -2.25 -0.94 23.97
CA GLN A 80 -1.91 -1.59 25.23
C GLN A 80 -2.04 -0.57 26.37
#